data_AF-A0A2N2TBT1-F1
#
_entry.id   AF-A0A2N2TBT1-F1
#
_cell.length_a   1.000
_cell.length_b   1.000
_cell.length_c   1.000
_cell.angle_alpha   90.00
_cell.angle_beta   90.00
_cell.angle_gamma   90.00
#
_symmetry.space_group_name_H-M   'P 1'
#
loop_
_entity.id
_entity.type
_entity.pdbx_description
1 polymer ?
#
loop_
_entity_poly.entity_id
_entity_poly.type
_entity_poly.pdbx_seq_one_letter_code
_entity_poly.pdbx_strand_id
1 'polypeptide(L)'
;FLFGTLLWPQVLQRWRELEAAGEKPQPALFEAMDEVLDAQRGQLAIPRRYDGMIKEIWALQPRFEQRGGQRPYRLLEHPRFRAAYDFLLLRAESGEVPTELGEWWTRFQDVDDDKRAAMLVADSAPKPRRKRKRKKPGEAAGETPPA
;
A
#
# COMPACT_ATOMS: atom_id res chain seq x y z
N PHE A 1 -14.88 -6.65 5.84
CA PHE A 1 -14.29 -7.75 5.07
C PHE A 1 -15.21 -8.15 3.91
N LEU A 2 -16.38 -8.76 4.15
CA LEU A 2 -17.31 -9.22 3.08
C LEU A 2 -17.60 -8.18 1.97
N PHE A 3 -17.97 -6.95 2.32
CA PHE A 3 -18.19 -5.91 1.30
C PHE A 3 -16.91 -5.54 0.55
N GLY A 4 -15.76 -5.56 1.24
CA GLY A 4 -14.47 -5.30 0.60
C GLY A 4 -14.10 -6.37 -0.42
N THR A 5 -14.40 -7.64 -0.15
CA THR A 5 -14.15 -8.73 -1.11
C THR A 5 -15.15 -8.69 -2.27
N LEU A 6 -16.44 -8.45 -1.98
CA LEU A 6 -17.51 -8.44 -2.99
C LEU A 6 -17.39 -7.26 -3.97
N LEU A 7 -17.04 -6.07 -3.49
CA LEU A 7 -16.98 -4.85 -4.31
C LEU A 7 -15.64 -4.69 -5.04
N TRP A 8 -14.64 -5.52 -4.72
CA TRP A 8 -13.32 -5.40 -5.30
C TRP A 8 -13.28 -5.41 -6.84
N PRO A 9 -14.00 -6.30 -7.56
CA PRO A 9 -13.96 -6.30 -9.02
C PRO A 9 -14.36 -4.95 -9.63
N GLN A 10 -15.30 -4.24 -8.99
CA GLN A 10 -15.75 -2.91 -9.41
C GLN A 10 -14.64 -1.88 -9.17
N VAL A 11 -13.96 -1.94 -8.01
CA VAL A 11 -12.82 -1.07 -7.69
C VAL A 11 -11.66 -1.31 -8.65
N LEU A 12 -11.33 -2.57 -8.93
CA LEU A 12 -10.23 -2.92 -9.83
C LEU A 12 -10.49 -2.45 -11.27
N GLN A 13 -11.72 -2.64 -11.76
CA GLN A 13 -12.13 -2.15 -13.08
C GLN A 13 -11.97 -0.64 -13.16
N ARG A 14 -12.52 0.08 -12.18
CA ARG A 14 -12.47 1.55 -12.17
C ARG A 14 -11.06 2.10 -11.99
N TRP A 15 -10.25 1.45 -11.16
CA TRP A 15 -8.86 1.79 -10.95
C TRP A 15 -8.05 1.69 -12.25
N ARG A 16 -8.22 0.60 -13.02
CA ARG A 16 -7.55 0.42 -14.32
C ARG A 16 -7.97 1.48 -15.35
N GLU A 17 -9.24 1.87 -15.36
CA GLU A 17 -9.73 2.94 -16.24
C GLU A 17 -9.05 4.28 -15.92
N LEU A 18 -8.94 4.63 -14.63
CA LEU A 18 -8.27 5.86 -14.19
C LEU A 18 -6.77 5.82 -14.50
N GLU A 19 -6.09 4.70 -14.29
CA GLU A 19 -4.69 4.55 -14.68
C GLU A 19 -4.50 4.68 -16.20
N ALA A 20 -5.40 4.09 -16.99
CA ALA A 20 -5.38 4.24 -18.45
C ALA A 20 -5.65 5.69 -18.90
N ALA A 21 -6.37 6.47 -18.12
CA ALA A 21 -6.58 7.90 -18.32
C ALA A 21 -5.36 8.77 -17.91
N GLY A 22 -4.29 8.16 -17.38
CA GLY A 22 -3.04 8.83 -17.03
C GLY A 22 -2.90 9.21 -15.55
N GLU A 23 -3.86 8.83 -14.71
CA GLU A 23 -3.74 9.02 -13.27
C GLU A 23 -2.65 8.13 -12.67
N LYS A 24 -2.02 8.61 -11.61
CA LYS A 24 -1.01 7.81 -10.91
C LYS A 24 -1.69 6.64 -10.17
N PRO A 25 -1.05 5.46 -10.07
CA PRO A 25 -1.66 4.26 -9.50
C PRO A 25 -2.30 4.47 -8.11
N GLN A 26 -1.58 5.14 -7.20
CA GLN A 26 -2.06 5.29 -5.83
C GLN A 26 -3.24 6.28 -5.72
N PRO A 27 -3.19 7.51 -6.28
CA PRO A 27 -4.37 8.38 -6.37
C PRO A 27 -5.55 7.74 -7.10
N ALA A 28 -5.31 7.09 -8.24
CA ALA A 28 -6.34 6.42 -9.03
C ALA A 28 -7.08 5.35 -8.22
N LEU A 29 -6.35 4.57 -7.41
CA LEU A 29 -6.95 3.59 -6.53
C LEU A 29 -7.89 4.25 -5.51
N PHE A 30 -7.45 5.30 -4.81
CA PHE A 30 -8.31 5.97 -3.81
C PHE A 30 -9.56 6.58 -4.43
N GLU A 31 -9.44 7.19 -5.61
CA GLU A 31 -10.59 7.71 -6.36
C GLU A 31 -11.58 6.58 -6.72
N ALA A 32 -11.07 5.46 -7.25
CA ALA A 32 -11.90 4.30 -7.57
C ALA A 32 -12.63 3.72 -6.35
N MET A 33 -11.98 3.68 -5.18
CA MET A 33 -12.64 3.24 -3.95
C MET A 33 -13.82 4.14 -3.57
N ASP A 34 -13.62 5.45 -3.68
CA ASP A 34 -14.61 6.46 -3.32
C ASP A 34 -15.81 6.38 -4.28
N GLU A 35 -15.57 6.37 -5.59
CA GLU A 35 -16.63 6.23 -6.59
C GLU A 35 -17.46 4.95 -6.41
N VAL A 36 -16.81 3.80 -6.16
CA VAL A 36 -17.53 2.52 -5.98
C VAL A 36 -18.36 2.50 -4.70
N LEU A 37 -17.80 2.95 -3.58
CA LEU A 37 -18.56 3.02 -2.33
C LEU A 37 -19.74 3.99 -2.45
N ASP A 38 -19.54 5.11 -3.13
CA ASP A 38 -20.56 6.12 -3.38
C ASP A 38 -21.71 5.59 -4.23
N ALA A 39 -21.40 4.86 -5.31
CA ALA A 39 -22.39 4.20 -6.16
C ALA A 39 -23.20 3.13 -5.41
N GLN A 40 -22.53 2.37 -4.53
CA GLN A 40 -23.18 1.29 -3.77
C GLN A 40 -24.06 1.79 -2.63
N ARG A 41 -23.87 3.02 -2.14
CA ARG A 41 -24.71 3.59 -1.07
C ARG A 41 -26.19 3.72 -1.44
N GLY A 42 -26.51 3.90 -2.71
CA GLY A 42 -27.89 3.98 -3.18
C GLY A 42 -28.59 2.62 -3.29
N GLN A 43 -27.82 1.54 -3.45
CA GLN A 43 -28.34 0.20 -3.72
C GLN A 43 -28.27 -0.73 -2.51
N LEU A 44 -27.22 -0.55 -1.69
CA LEU A 44 -26.96 -1.30 -0.48
C LEU A 44 -26.95 -0.31 0.68
N ALA A 45 -27.73 -0.60 1.72
CA ALA A 45 -27.75 0.20 2.95
C ALA A 45 -26.45 0.00 3.77
N ILE A 46 -25.29 0.20 3.16
CA ILE A 46 -23.97 0.07 3.79
C ILE A 46 -23.75 1.28 4.70
N PRO A 47 -23.59 1.09 6.02
CA PRO A 47 -23.29 2.19 6.91
C PRO A 47 -21.89 2.76 6.67
N ARG A 48 -21.78 4.09 6.49
CA ARG A 48 -20.50 4.82 6.23
C ARG A 48 -19.38 4.53 7.23
N ARG A 49 -19.72 4.09 8.45
CA ARG A 49 -18.73 3.70 9.48
C ARG A 49 -17.79 2.58 9.04
N TYR A 50 -18.16 1.79 8.02
CA TYR A 50 -17.33 0.69 7.53
C TYR A 50 -16.40 1.10 6.37
N ASP A 51 -16.65 2.24 5.74
CA ASP A 51 -15.92 2.69 4.54
C ASP A 51 -14.42 2.76 4.82
N GLY A 52 -14.02 3.36 5.95
CA GLY A 52 -12.60 3.44 6.32
C GLY A 52 -11.94 2.07 6.44
N MET A 53 -12.63 1.08 7.04
CA MET A 53 -12.09 -0.28 7.13
C MET A 53 -11.98 -0.97 5.77
N ILE A 54 -12.95 -0.76 4.89
CA ILE A 54 -12.96 -1.35 3.55
C ILE A 54 -11.84 -0.75 2.70
N LYS A 55 -11.75 0.59 2.66
CA LYS A 55 -10.71 1.33 1.94
C LYS A 55 -9.31 0.94 2.38
N GLU A 56 -9.11 0.72 3.68
CA GLU A 56 -7.81 0.27 4.16
C GLU A 56 -7.44 -1.13 3.68
N ILE A 57 -8.37 -2.09 3.66
CA ILE A 57 -8.11 -3.44 3.12
C ILE A 57 -7.64 -3.35 1.66
N TRP A 58 -8.31 -2.51 0.86
CA TRP A 58 -7.97 -2.27 -0.53
C TRP A 58 -6.62 -1.54 -0.68
N ALA A 59 -6.35 -0.53 0.17
CA ALA A 59 -5.15 0.29 0.07
C ALA A 59 -3.88 -0.48 0.43
N LEU A 60 -4.02 -1.58 1.18
CA LEU A 60 -2.93 -2.51 1.44
C LEU A 60 -2.62 -3.43 0.25
N GLN A 61 -3.54 -3.66 -0.69
CA GLN A 61 -3.35 -4.63 -1.78
C GLN A 61 -2.09 -4.35 -2.62
N PRO A 62 -1.83 -3.13 -3.13
CA PRO A 62 -0.61 -2.86 -3.91
C PRO A 62 0.67 -2.89 -3.06
N ARG A 63 0.56 -2.88 -1.73
CA ARG A 63 1.71 -2.94 -0.82
C ARG A 63 2.24 -4.35 -0.65
N PHE A 64 1.40 -5.38 -0.84
CA PHE A 64 1.85 -6.77 -0.78
C PHE A 64 2.88 -7.11 -1.88
N GLU A 65 2.86 -6.41 -3.00
CA GLU A 65 3.85 -6.58 -4.07
C GLU A 65 5.24 -6.03 -3.69
N GLN A 66 5.31 -5.12 -2.72
CA GLN A 66 6.53 -4.43 -2.32
C GLN A 66 7.32 -5.25 -1.28
N ARG A 67 7.93 -6.35 -1.74
CA ARG A 67 8.66 -7.32 -0.91
C ARG A 67 10.10 -6.94 -0.55
N GLY A 68 10.46 -5.67 -0.74
CA GLY A 68 11.82 -5.16 -0.54
C GLY A 68 12.00 -4.27 0.68
N GLY A 69 13.19 -4.36 1.29
CA GLY A 69 13.62 -3.51 2.39
C GLY A 69 12.70 -3.62 3.62
N GLN A 70 12.34 -2.48 4.19
CA GLN A 70 11.55 -2.41 5.44
C GLN A 70 10.02 -2.43 5.22
N ARG A 71 9.57 -2.44 3.96
CA ARG A 71 8.15 -2.34 3.65
C ARG A 71 7.35 -3.55 4.11
N PRO A 72 7.84 -4.80 3.97
CA PRO A 72 7.08 -5.95 4.43
C PRO A 72 6.87 -5.99 5.94
N TYR A 73 7.89 -5.62 6.71
CA TYR A 73 7.82 -5.52 8.17
C TYR A 73 6.76 -4.52 8.63
N ARG A 74 6.74 -3.32 8.03
CA ARG A 74 5.71 -2.31 8.34
C ARG A 74 4.31 -2.75 7.96
N LEU A 75 4.18 -3.60 6.93
CA LEU A 75 2.89 -4.13 6.53
C LEU A 75 2.37 -5.14 7.56
N LEU A 76 3.24 -5.99 8.14
CA LEU A 76 2.88 -6.93 9.22
C LEU A 76 2.33 -6.21 10.46
N GLU A 77 2.89 -5.05 10.80
CA GLU A 77 2.48 -4.24 11.95
C GLU A 77 1.13 -3.54 11.76
N HIS A 78 0.58 -3.53 10.54
CA HIS A 78 -0.63 -2.78 10.25
C HIS A 78 -1.86 -3.41 10.96
N PRO A 79 -2.73 -2.64 11.64
CA PRO A 79 -3.88 -3.17 12.38
C PRO A 79 -4.84 -4.02 11.54
N ARG A 80 -4.91 -3.73 10.24
CA ARG A 80 -5.75 -4.45 9.26
C ARG A 80 -4.99 -5.45 8.39
N PHE A 81 -3.75 -5.77 8.75
CA PHE A 81 -2.93 -6.74 8.01
C PHE A 81 -3.67 -8.06 7.80
N ARG A 82 -4.19 -8.67 8.87
CA ARG A 82 -4.87 -9.98 8.80
C ARG A 82 -5.98 -10.01 7.76
N ALA A 83 -6.86 -9.01 7.79
CA ALA A 83 -7.97 -8.88 6.85
C ALA A 83 -7.50 -8.62 5.42
N ALA A 84 -6.44 -7.84 5.22
CA ALA A 84 -5.91 -7.58 3.89
C ALA A 84 -5.12 -8.77 3.32
N TYR A 85 -4.47 -9.56 4.18
CA TYR A 85 -3.78 -10.80 3.82
C TYR A 85 -4.79 -11.91 3.49
N ASP A 86 -5.86 -12.10 4.27
CA ASP A 86 -6.96 -13.00 3.89
C ASP A 86 -7.55 -12.63 2.53
N PHE A 87 -7.69 -11.34 2.29
CA PHE A 87 -8.17 -10.86 1.01
C PHE A 87 -7.16 -11.12 -0.13
N LEU A 88 -5.85 -10.98 0.12
CA LEU A 88 -4.81 -11.36 -0.83
C LEU A 88 -4.90 -12.85 -1.21
N LEU A 89 -5.11 -13.74 -0.23
CA LEU A 89 -5.23 -15.17 -0.49
C LEU A 89 -6.43 -15.48 -1.39
N LEU A 90 -7.59 -14.85 -1.16
CA LEU A 90 -8.75 -14.99 -2.04
C LEU A 90 -8.46 -14.52 -3.47
N ARG A 91 -7.70 -13.43 -3.63
CA ARG A 91 -7.27 -12.94 -4.95
C ARG A 91 -6.28 -13.89 -5.62
N ALA A 92 -5.44 -14.58 -4.84
CA ALA A 92 -4.51 -15.57 -5.36
C ALA A 92 -5.25 -16.84 -5.82
N GLU A 93 -6.21 -17.31 -5.02
CA GLU A 93 -7.07 -18.46 -5.35
C GLU A 93 -7.95 -18.20 -6.58
N SER A 94 -8.38 -16.96 -6.80
CA SER A 94 -9.13 -16.56 -8.01
C SER A 94 -8.25 -16.37 -9.25
N GLY A 95 -6.91 -16.47 -9.12
CA GLY A 95 -5.96 -16.24 -10.20
C GLY A 95 -5.74 -14.76 -10.57
N GLU A 96 -6.20 -13.82 -9.74
CA GLU A 96 -6.03 -12.38 -9.97
C GLU A 96 -4.60 -11.91 -9.65
N VAL A 97 -3.93 -12.59 -8.70
CA VAL A 97 -2.52 -12.38 -8.37
C VAL A 97 -1.77 -13.71 -8.36
N PRO A 98 -0.44 -13.71 -8.53
CA PRO A 98 0.35 -14.94 -8.50
C PRO A 98 0.23 -15.66 -7.15
N THR A 99 0.00 -16.97 -7.17
CA THR A 99 -0.12 -17.79 -5.95
C THR A 99 1.14 -17.72 -5.08
N GLU A 100 2.31 -17.59 -5.71
CA GLU A 100 3.61 -17.46 -5.04
C GLU A 100 3.70 -16.19 -4.18
N LEU A 101 2.93 -15.15 -4.51
CA LEU A 101 2.84 -13.95 -3.69
C LEU A 101 2.15 -14.25 -2.36
N GLY A 102 1.03 -14.97 -2.40
CA GLY A 102 0.31 -15.42 -1.21
C GLY A 102 1.20 -16.30 -0.34
N GLU A 103 1.82 -17.32 -0.92
CA GLU A 103 2.73 -18.23 -0.21
C GLU A 103 3.94 -17.52 0.43
N TRP A 104 4.50 -16.53 -0.27
CA TRP A 104 5.61 -15.74 0.27
C TRP A 104 5.18 -15.03 1.56
N TRP A 105 4.00 -14.42 1.57
CA TRP A 105 3.44 -13.74 2.75
C TRP A 105 3.07 -14.73 3.87
N THR A 106 2.56 -15.91 3.52
CA THR A 106 2.34 -17.01 4.48
C THR A 106 3.63 -17.36 5.21
N ARG A 107 4.73 -17.57 4.47
CA ARG A 107 6.02 -17.89 5.08
C ARG A 107 6.60 -16.71 5.86
N PHE A 108 6.53 -15.50 5.31
CA PHE A 108 7.17 -14.31 5.88
C PHE A 108 6.63 -13.94 7.27
N GLN A 109 5.32 -14.10 7.50
CA GLN A 109 4.74 -13.81 8.81
C GLN A 109 5.11 -14.86 9.88
N ASP A 110 5.35 -16.12 9.48
CA ASP A 110 5.58 -17.25 10.41
C ASP A 110 7.05 -17.46 10.80
N VAL A 111 7.99 -16.98 9.97
CA VAL A 111 9.44 -17.15 10.23
C VAL A 111 10.02 -16.11 11.18
N ASP A 112 11.16 -16.44 11.78
CA ASP A 112 11.98 -15.53 12.59
C ASP A 112 12.61 -14.38 11.78
N ASP A 113 13.12 -13.36 12.48
CA ASP A 113 13.61 -12.13 11.85
C ASP A 113 14.83 -12.35 10.93
N ASP A 114 15.70 -13.31 11.26
CA ASP A 114 16.85 -13.67 10.44
C ASP A 114 16.41 -14.28 9.10
N LYS A 115 15.46 -15.21 9.13
CA LYS A 115 14.87 -15.79 7.91
C LYS A 115 14.06 -14.76 7.13
N ARG A 116 13.32 -13.87 7.80
CA ARG A 116 12.61 -12.75 7.13
C ARG A 116 13.58 -11.89 6.33
N ALA A 117 14.74 -11.57 6.90
CA ALA A 117 15.75 -10.76 6.23
C ALA A 117 16.29 -11.45 4.96
N ALA A 118 16.47 -12.78 5.01
CA ALA A 118 16.90 -13.58 3.87
C ALA A 118 15.82 -13.71 2.77
N MET A 119 14.54 -13.57 3.10
CA MET A 119 13.42 -13.67 2.16
C MET A 119 13.14 -12.39 1.36
N LEU A 120 13.72 -11.25 1.75
CA LEU A 120 13.46 -9.96 1.12
C LEU A 120 13.92 -9.96 -0.34
N VAL A 121 13.07 -9.46 -1.23
CA VAL A 121 13.40 -9.31 -2.64
C VAL A 121 14.04 -7.94 -2.84
N ALA A 122 15.14 -7.88 -3.59
CA ALA A 122 15.75 -6.60 -3.94
C ALA A 122 14.73 -5.70 -4.65
N ASP A 123 14.58 -4.45 -4.22
CA ASP A 123 13.67 -3.50 -4.85
C ASP A 123 14.05 -3.33 -6.34
N SER A 124 13.23 -3.84 -7.26
CA SER A 124 13.39 -3.58 -8.70
C SER A 124 13.04 -2.14 -9.11
N ALA A 125 12.55 -1.33 -8.17
CA ALA A 125 12.23 0.07 -8.40
C ALA A 125 13.49 0.96 -8.25
N PRO A 126 13.79 1.85 -9.22
CA PRO A 126 14.96 2.73 -9.15
C PRO A 126 14.87 3.62 -7.91
N LYS A 127 15.80 3.41 -6.98
CA LYS A 127 15.91 4.16 -5.72
C LYS A 127 16.04 5.65 -6.05
N PRO A 128 15.07 6.52 -5.70
CA PRO A 128 15.27 7.95 -5.86
C PRO A 128 16.42 8.35 -4.94
N ARG A 129 17.53 8.82 -5.54
CA ARG A 129 18.70 9.33 -4.83
C ARG A 129 18.23 10.38 -3.83
N ARG A 130 18.24 10.02 -2.54
CA ARG A 130 17.90 10.89 -1.42
C ARG A 130 18.79 12.13 -1.53
N LYS A 131 18.24 13.27 -1.99
CA LYS A 131 18.96 14.54 -2.04
C LYS A 131 19.39 14.86 -0.61
N ARG A 132 20.67 14.63 -0.31
CA ARG A 132 21.31 15.04 0.94
C ARG A 132 21.06 16.54 1.07
N LYS A 133 20.19 16.92 2.02
CA LYS A 133 19.90 18.32 2.35
C LYS A 133 21.22 18.91 2.84
N ARG A 134 21.88 19.69 1.98
CA ARG A 134 23.14 20.39 2.29
C ARG A 134 22.83 21.30 3.47
N LYS A 135 23.38 20.98 4.65
CA LYS A 135 23.31 21.81 5.85
C LYS A 135 24.02 23.13 5.49
N LYS A 136 23.29 24.23 5.38
CA LYS A 136 23.90 25.57 5.32
C LYS A 136 24.55 25.80 6.70
N PRO A 137 25.85 26.13 6.79
CA PRO A 137 26.39 26.70 8.00
C PRO A 137 25.77 28.09 8.17
N GLY A 138 25.09 28.31 9.29
CA GLY A 138 24.79 29.66 9.74
C GLY A 138 26.05 30.23 10.37
N GLU A 139 26.47 31.39 9.91
CA GLU A 139 27.48 32.19 10.59
C GLU A 139 26.86 33.56 10.82
N ALA A 140 26.57 33.82 12.09
CA ALA A 140 26.09 35.09 12.59
C ALA A 140 27.11 35.62 13.60
N ALA A 141 27.49 36.88 13.38
CA ALA A 141 27.87 37.89 14.36
C ALA A 141 29.32 37.98 14.90
N GLY A 142 29.79 39.23 14.92
CA GLY A 142 31.02 39.75 15.56
C GLY A 142 32.16 39.91 14.56
N GLU A 143 32.82 41.05 14.33
CA GLU A 143 33.10 42.19 15.21
C GLU A 143 33.83 43.28 14.35
N THR A 144 33.56 44.56 14.59
CA THR A 144 34.27 45.75 14.05
C THR A 144 35.05 46.39 15.22
N PRO A 145 35.98 47.37 15.06
CA PRO A 145 37.12 47.68 14.15
C PRO A 145 38.45 47.68 15.01
N PRO A 146 39.56 48.46 14.84
CA PRO A 146 39.94 49.52 13.86
C PRO A 146 41.40 49.56 13.34
N ALA A 147 41.62 50.31 12.25
CA ALA A 147 42.66 51.34 12.03
C ALA A 147 42.45 52.01 10.66
#